data_AF-A0A7Y2JTU6-F1
#
_entry.id   AF-A0A7Y2JTU6-F1
#
_cell.length_a   1.000
_cell.length_b   1.000
_cell.length_c   1.000
_cell.angle_alpha   90.00
_cell.angle_beta   90.00
_cell.angle_gamma   90.00
#
_symmetry.space_group_name_H-M   'P 1'
#
loop_
_entity.id
_entity.type
_entity.pdbx_description
1 polymer ?
#
loop_
_entity_poly.entity_id
_entity_poly.type
_entity_poly.pdbx_seq_one_letter_code
_entity_poly.pdbx_strand_id
1 'polypeptide(L)'
;MARNGPVLAGLLVLSCLGACAASSGGAQQEGTAPELCVLFIGNSLTATNDLPGIVRALLDSAGVGRVDIATVTYPNFGLQDHWSDGDARQAIDQAAWDLVVLQQGPSATEGRPSLLEYSERFAEEIRARGAK
;
A
#
# COMPACT_ATOMS: atom_id res chain seq x y z
N MET A 1 13.91 84.78 14.22
CA MET A 1 13.86 84.08 12.93
C MET A 1 13.25 82.70 13.22
N ALA A 2 11.96 82.49 12.95
CA ALA A 2 11.40 82.08 11.64
C ALA A 2 11.79 80.63 11.33
N ARG A 3 10.92 79.69 10.93
CA ARG A 3 9.47 79.58 10.74
C ARG A 3 9.22 78.16 10.17
N ASN A 4 7.99 77.66 10.26
CA ASN A 4 7.39 76.56 9.44
C ASN A 4 7.74 75.12 9.87
N GLY A 5 6.84 74.14 10.01
CA GLY A 5 5.46 73.96 9.55
C GLY A 5 5.35 72.50 9.01
N PRO A 6 4.32 71.70 9.36
CA PRO A 6 4.25 70.27 9.03
C PRO A 6 3.56 70.03 7.68
N VAL A 7 3.97 69.03 6.89
CA VAL A 7 3.21 68.61 5.70
C VAL A 7 3.36 67.11 5.43
N LEU A 8 2.21 66.41 5.50
CA LEU A 8 1.76 65.22 4.78
C LEU A 8 2.82 64.31 4.11
N ALA A 9 2.99 63.09 4.65
CA ALA A 9 3.44 61.94 3.87
C ALA A 9 2.22 61.28 3.22
N GLY A 10 1.99 61.60 1.94
CA GLY A 10 0.94 61.03 1.11
C GLY A 10 1.27 59.63 0.61
N LEU A 11 0.25 58.78 0.62
CA LEU A 11 0.10 57.47 0.02
C LEU A 11 0.26 57.52 -1.52
N LEU A 12 1.05 56.64 -2.15
CA LEU A 12 0.61 55.74 -3.25
C LEU A 12 1.77 54.94 -3.91
N VAL A 13 1.65 53.62 -3.79
CA VAL A 13 1.87 52.55 -4.78
C VAL A 13 2.67 52.89 -6.06
N LEU A 14 3.81 52.20 -6.24
CA LEU A 14 4.34 51.90 -7.57
C LEU A 14 4.47 50.38 -7.74
N SER A 15 3.61 49.87 -8.61
CA SER A 15 3.38 48.48 -8.96
C SER A 15 4.57 47.88 -9.71
N CYS A 16 5.24 46.89 -9.14
CA CYS A 16 6.14 46.01 -9.88
C CYS A 16 5.32 44.96 -10.62
N LEU A 17 5.07 45.14 -11.93
CA LEU A 17 4.56 44.06 -12.78
C LEU A 17 5.68 43.03 -12.97
N GLY A 18 5.69 42.01 -12.11
CA GLY A 18 6.58 40.86 -12.17
C GLY A 18 5.96 39.70 -12.95
N ALA A 19 6.59 39.41 -14.09
CA ALA A 19 6.89 38.08 -14.64
C ALA A 19 5.78 37.04 -14.91
N CYS A 20 5.82 36.54 -16.13
CA CYS A 20 5.21 35.32 -16.62
C CYS A 20 5.48 34.13 -15.70
N ALA A 21 4.41 33.43 -15.30
CA ALA A 21 4.50 32.02 -14.99
C ALA A 21 3.21 31.37 -15.47
N ALA A 22 3.33 30.55 -16.51
CA ALA A 22 2.32 29.58 -16.86
C ALA A 22 2.02 28.75 -15.62
N SER A 23 0.81 28.90 -15.08
CA SER A 23 0.28 27.93 -14.14
C SER A 23 0.04 26.65 -14.92
N SER A 24 1.07 25.80 -14.91
CA SER A 24 0.98 24.38 -15.13
C SER A 24 -0.32 23.87 -14.53
N GLY A 25 -1.15 23.24 -15.37
CA GLY A 25 -2.29 22.48 -14.92
C GLY A 25 -1.81 21.56 -13.80
N GLY A 26 -2.27 21.83 -12.58
CA GLY A 26 -2.10 20.92 -11.48
C GLY A 26 -2.72 19.61 -11.95
N ALA A 27 -1.88 18.59 -12.13
CA ALA A 27 -2.35 17.23 -12.23
C ALA A 27 -3.17 16.98 -10.97
N GLN A 28 -4.48 17.02 -11.16
CA GLN A 28 -5.43 16.60 -10.15
C GLN A 28 -5.11 15.13 -9.94
N GLN A 29 -4.40 14.83 -8.86
CA GLN A 29 -4.16 13.47 -8.41
C GLN A 29 -5.51 12.99 -7.88
N GLU A 30 -6.38 12.61 -8.82
CA GLU A 30 -7.59 11.87 -8.53
C GLU A 30 -7.17 10.64 -7.73
N GLY A 31 -7.86 10.41 -6.62
CA GLY A 31 -7.69 9.23 -5.79
C GLY A 31 -8.17 7.98 -6.52
N THR A 32 -7.52 7.63 -7.62
CA THR A 32 -7.78 6.41 -8.38
C THR A 32 -7.44 5.23 -7.49
N ALA A 33 -8.33 4.23 -7.40
CA ALA A 33 -8.11 3.00 -6.65
C ALA A 33 -6.75 2.35 -6.97
N PRO A 34 -6.16 1.54 -6.06
CA PRO A 34 -4.96 0.78 -6.38
C PRO A 34 -5.16 -0.04 -7.66
N GLU A 35 -4.13 -0.11 -8.49
CA GLU A 35 -4.09 -0.93 -9.71
C GLU A 35 -3.82 -2.40 -9.40
N LEU A 36 -3.23 -2.68 -8.24
CA LEU A 36 -2.96 -4.03 -7.75
C LEU A 36 -3.08 -4.08 -6.23
N CYS A 37 -3.94 -4.97 -5.71
CA CYS A 37 -4.07 -5.27 -4.28
C CYS A 37 -3.52 -6.67 -3.98
N VAL A 38 -2.52 -6.75 -3.11
CA VAL A 38 -1.86 -8.02 -2.73
C VAL A 38 -1.98 -8.27 -1.23
N LEU A 39 -2.42 -9.47 -0.85
CA LEU A 39 -2.40 -9.92 0.54
C LEU A 39 -1.33 -11.01 0.72
N PHE A 40 -0.44 -10.83 1.68
CA PHE A 40 0.48 -11.90 2.12
C PHE A 40 -0.05 -12.58 3.37
N ILE A 41 -0.24 -13.89 3.33
CA ILE A 41 -0.53 -14.73 4.50
C ILE A 41 0.71 -15.59 4.76
N GLY A 42 1.35 -15.43 5.92
CA GLY A 42 2.61 -16.12 6.20
C GLY A 42 3.06 -16.02 7.66
N ASN A 43 4.36 -16.08 7.87
CA ASN A 43 4.94 -16.13 9.20
C ASN A 43 6.19 -15.26 9.34
N SER A 44 7.00 -15.56 10.36
CA SER A 44 8.26 -14.88 10.64
C SER A 44 9.19 -14.82 9.43
N LEU A 45 9.18 -15.80 8.52
CA LEU A 45 10.00 -15.72 7.31
C LEU A 45 9.50 -14.62 6.36
N THR A 46 8.19 -14.47 6.20
CA THR A 46 7.62 -13.37 5.41
C THR A 46 7.91 -12.01 6.04
N ALA A 47 7.72 -11.90 7.36
CA ALA A 47 7.88 -10.63 8.08
C ALA A 47 9.36 -10.22 8.26
N THR A 48 10.22 -11.12 8.77
CA THR A 48 11.61 -10.80 9.08
C THR A 48 12.45 -10.52 7.84
N ASN A 49 12.13 -11.12 6.69
CA ASN A 49 12.82 -10.84 5.44
C ASN A 49 12.19 -9.68 4.65
N ASP A 50 11.15 -9.04 5.18
CA ASP A 50 10.40 -7.97 4.50
C ASP A 50 10.03 -8.33 3.06
N LEU A 51 9.53 -9.55 2.84
CA LEU A 51 9.12 -9.99 1.50
C LEU A 51 8.05 -9.07 0.88
N PRO A 52 7.05 -8.57 1.63
CA PRO A 52 6.09 -7.59 1.13
C PRO A 52 6.77 -6.29 0.66
N GLY A 53 7.72 -5.76 1.42
CA GLY A 53 8.47 -4.55 1.05
C GLY A 53 9.36 -4.74 -0.18
N ILE A 54 10.06 -5.88 -0.27
CA ILE A 54 10.86 -6.24 -1.45
C ILE A 54 9.98 -6.33 -2.70
N VAL A 55 8.82 -7.00 -2.60
CA VAL A 55 7.89 -7.12 -3.74
C VAL A 55 7.35 -5.75 -4.14
N ARG A 56 6.98 -4.88 -3.19
CA ARG A 56 6.60 -3.50 -3.49
C ARG A 56 7.70 -2.77 -4.27
N ALA A 57 8.93 -2.79 -3.79
CA ALA A 57 10.06 -2.12 -4.45
C ALA A 57 10.31 -2.64 -5.87
N LEU A 58 10.14 -3.95 -6.10
CA LEU A 58 10.26 -4.55 -7.44
C LEU A 58 9.13 -4.11 -8.37
N LEU A 59 7.89 -4.05 -7.89
CA LEU A 59 6.74 -3.60 -8.67
C LEU A 59 6.87 -2.11 -9.05
N ASP A 60 7.28 -1.27 -8.08
CA ASP A 60 7.55 0.15 -8.31
C ASP A 60 8.65 0.34 -9.37
N SER A 61 9.74 -0.44 -9.27
CA SER A 61 10.84 -0.42 -10.24
C SER A 61 10.41 -0.89 -11.64
N ALA A 62 9.46 -1.82 -11.71
CA ALA A 62 8.88 -2.29 -12.96
C ALA A 62 7.85 -1.30 -13.56
N GLY A 63 7.55 -0.19 -12.88
CA GLY A 63 6.55 0.78 -13.32
C GLY A 63 5.12 0.26 -13.24
N VAL A 64 4.86 -0.74 -12.39
CA VAL A 64 3.49 -1.05 -11.96
C VAL A 64 2.99 0.17 -11.19
N GLY A 65 1.76 0.63 -11.45
CA GLY A 65 1.24 1.84 -10.84
C GLY A 65 0.95 1.67 -9.35
N ARG A 66 -0.20 2.15 -8.88
CA ARG A 66 -0.49 2.13 -7.43
C ARG A 66 -0.68 0.69 -6.93
N VAL A 67 0.24 0.19 -6.11
CA VAL A 67 0.13 -1.13 -5.46
C VAL A 67 -0.25 -0.96 -3.99
N ASP A 68 -1.28 -1.67 -3.55
CA ASP A 68 -1.54 -1.90 -2.13
C ASP A 68 -1.06 -3.29 -1.71
N ILE A 69 -0.37 -3.37 -0.57
CA ILE A 69 0.12 -4.65 -0.03
C ILE A 69 -0.20 -4.70 1.46
N ALA A 70 -0.96 -5.72 1.86
CA ALA A 70 -1.26 -6.03 3.25
C ALA A 70 -0.66 -7.38 3.65
N THR A 71 -0.60 -7.62 4.96
CA THR A 71 0.01 -8.81 5.53
C THR A 71 -0.81 -9.35 6.70
N VAL A 72 -0.90 -10.67 6.80
CA VAL A 72 -1.32 -11.40 8.00
C VAL A 72 -0.19 -12.38 8.32
N THR A 73 0.61 -12.06 9.34
CA THR A 73 1.80 -12.84 9.67
C THR A 73 1.90 -13.11 11.16
N TYR A 74 2.09 -14.39 11.50
CA TYR A 74 2.30 -14.83 12.87
C TYR A 74 3.55 -15.71 12.96
N PRO A 75 4.41 -15.54 13.99
CA PRO A 75 5.62 -16.37 14.12
C PRO A 75 5.30 -17.86 14.14
N ASN A 76 6.09 -18.65 13.40
CA ASN A 76 5.94 -20.12 13.29
C ASN A 76 4.62 -20.66 12.72
N PHE A 77 3.68 -19.83 12.28
CA PHE A 77 2.42 -20.32 11.71
C PHE A 77 2.62 -21.02 10.37
N GLY A 78 1.89 -22.13 10.18
CA GLY A 78 1.55 -22.66 8.87
C GLY A 78 0.13 -22.30 8.43
N LEU A 79 -0.23 -22.73 7.23
CA LEU A 79 -1.55 -22.43 6.66
C LEU A 79 -2.69 -23.03 7.49
N GLN A 80 -2.48 -24.19 8.10
CA GLN A 80 -3.44 -24.79 9.03
C GLN A 80 -3.72 -23.88 10.24
N ASP A 81 -2.68 -23.26 10.78
CA ASP A 81 -2.80 -22.38 11.94
C ASP A 81 -3.59 -21.13 11.56
N HIS A 82 -3.25 -20.50 10.44
CA HIS A 82 -4.01 -19.37 9.86
C HIS A 82 -5.46 -19.71 9.57
N TRP A 83 -5.72 -20.91 9.05
CA TRP A 83 -7.07 -21.38 8.78
C TRP A 83 -7.90 -21.50 10.06
N SER A 84 -7.29 -22.08 11.10
CA SER A 84 -7.91 -22.35 12.39
C SER A 84 -8.14 -21.08 13.20
N ASP A 85 -7.18 -20.16 13.17
CA ASP A 85 -7.24 -18.86 13.84
C ASP A 85 -8.30 -17.94 13.22
N GLY A 86 -8.36 -17.88 11.88
CA GLY A 86 -9.43 -17.23 11.13
C GLY A 86 -9.14 -15.80 10.67
N ASP A 87 -8.13 -15.13 11.22
CA ASP A 87 -7.77 -13.76 10.81
C ASP A 87 -7.40 -13.67 9.32
N ALA A 88 -6.69 -14.68 8.80
CA ALA A 88 -6.35 -14.76 7.38
C ALA A 88 -7.59 -14.83 6.49
N ARG A 89 -8.62 -15.60 6.90
CA ARG A 89 -9.89 -15.70 6.17
C ARG A 89 -10.70 -14.41 6.27
N GLN A 90 -10.68 -13.77 7.44
CA GLN A 90 -11.29 -12.45 7.60
C GLN A 90 -10.62 -11.40 6.71
N ALA A 91 -9.29 -11.40 6.62
CA ALA A 91 -8.56 -10.47 5.75
C ALA A 91 -8.88 -10.69 4.26
N ILE A 92 -9.06 -11.94 3.84
CA ILE A 92 -9.53 -12.28 2.47
C ILE A 92 -10.92 -11.66 2.20
N ASP A 93 -11.80 -11.59 3.20
CA ASP A 93 -13.16 -11.02 3.06
C ASP A 93 -13.21 -9.48 3.14
N GLN A 94 -12.19 -8.82 3.67
CA GLN A 94 -12.21 -7.38 3.98
C GLN A 94 -11.95 -6.47 2.77
N ALA A 95 -11.34 -6.97 1.71
CA ALA A 95 -10.99 -6.19 0.53
C ALA A 95 -11.07 -7.01 -0.76
N ALA A 96 -11.10 -6.31 -1.90
CA ALA A 96 -11.00 -6.94 -3.21
C ALA A 96 -9.51 -7.13 -3.56
N TRP A 97 -8.97 -8.29 -3.19
CA TRP A 97 -7.59 -8.66 -3.54
C TRP A 97 -7.50 -9.12 -4.99
N ASP A 98 -6.41 -8.77 -5.67
CA ASP A 98 -6.08 -9.36 -6.97
C ASP A 98 -5.25 -10.63 -6.79
N LEU A 99 -4.34 -10.61 -5.82
CA LEU A 99 -3.40 -11.68 -5.51
C LEU A 99 -3.37 -11.96 -4.02
N VAL A 100 -3.35 -13.24 -3.66
CA VAL A 100 -3.08 -13.70 -2.29
C VAL A 100 -1.88 -14.63 -2.28
N VAL A 101 -0.81 -14.19 -1.61
CA VAL A 101 0.44 -14.94 -1.49
C VAL A 101 0.41 -15.77 -0.21
N LEU A 102 0.46 -17.09 -0.37
CA LEU A 102 0.43 -18.05 0.74
C LEU A 102 1.83 -18.58 1.03
N GLN A 103 2.25 -18.51 2.29
CA GLN A 103 3.50 -19.10 2.76
C GLN A 103 3.24 -20.14 3.85
N GLN A 104 3.77 -21.34 3.66
CA GLN A 104 3.66 -22.43 4.62
C GLN A 104 4.62 -22.31 5.81
N GLY A 105 4.18 -22.84 6.94
CA GLY A 105 4.89 -22.98 8.21
C GLY A 105 6.03 -24.00 8.16
N PRO A 106 6.78 -24.17 9.26
CA PRO A 106 8.05 -24.86 9.23
C PRO A 106 7.92 -26.35 8.81
N SER A 107 8.94 -26.81 8.07
CA SER A 107 9.09 -28.14 7.44
C SER A 107 8.27 -28.36 6.16
N ALA A 108 8.91 -28.21 5.00
CA ALA A 108 8.32 -28.56 3.70
C ALA A 108 8.13 -30.08 3.50
N THR A 109 8.75 -30.93 4.33
CA THR A 109 8.63 -32.38 4.28
C THR A 109 7.49 -32.88 5.15
N GLU A 110 7.53 -32.60 6.46
CA GLU A 110 6.46 -33.01 7.38
C GLU A 110 5.19 -32.20 7.16
N GLY A 111 5.35 -30.91 6.83
CA GLY A 111 4.25 -30.01 6.53
C GLY A 111 3.69 -30.12 5.12
N ARG A 112 4.19 -31.05 4.26
CA ARG A 112 3.69 -31.19 2.89
C ARG A 112 2.20 -31.55 2.80
N PRO A 113 1.67 -32.52 3.58
CA PRO A 113 0.25 -32.82 3.55
C PRO A 113 -0.60 -31.62 3.95
N SER A 114 -0.20 -30.92 5.02
CA SER A 114 -0.84 -29.68 5.48
C SER A 114 -0.76 -28.57 4.43
N LEU A 115 0.39 -28.40 3.76
CA LEU A 115 0.56 -27.44 2.68
C LEU A 115 -0.47 -27.68 1.56
N LEU A 116 -0.56 -28.92 1.08
CA LEU A 116 -1.46 -29.27 -0.02
C LEU A 116 -2.92 -29.03 0.38
N GLU A 117 -3.34 -29.59 1.51
CA GLU A 117 -4.72 -29.48 1.98
C GLU A 117 -5.14 -28.01 2.20
N TYR A 118 -4.35 -27.24 2.96
CA TYR A 118 -4.75 -25.89 3.32
C TYR A 118 -4.53 -24.88 2.20
N SER A 119 -3.59 -25.13 1.28
CA SER A 119 -3.50 -24.32 0.06
C SER A 119 -4.73 -24.50 -0.82
N GLU A 120 -5.27 -25.73 -0.93
CA GLU A 120 -6.52 -25.98 -1.66
C GLU A 120 -7.71 -25.27 -1.01
N ARG A 121 -7.87 -25.40 0.31
CA ARG A 121 -8.93 -24.72 1.07
C ARG A 121 -8.88 -23.20 0.94
N PHE A 122 -7.70 -22.60 1.11
CA PHE A 122 -7.55 -21.15 0.89
C PHE A 122 -7.82 -20.78 -0.56
N ALA A 123 -7.33 -21.56 -1.53
CA ALA A 123 -7.55 -21.25 -2.95
C ALA A 123 -9.03 -21.28 -3.35
N GLU A 124 -9.85 -22.16 -2.74
CA GLU A 124 -11.30 -22.13 -2.91
C GLU A 124 -11.89 -20.81 -2.39
N GLU A 125 -11.51 -20.39 -1.19
CA GLU A 125 -12.00 -19.13 -0.63
C GLU A 125 -11.55 -17.91 -1.45
N ILE A 126 -10.26 -17.82 -1.77
CA ILE A 126 -9.65 -16.74 -2.55
C ILE A 126 -10.34 -16.59 -3.91
N ARG A 127 -10.52 -17.70 -4.65
CA ARG A 127 -11.17 -17.69 -5.96
C ARG A 127 -12.64 -17.33 -5.89
N ALA A 128 -13.34 -17.70 -4.81
CA ALA A 128 -14.73 -17.29 -4.61
C ALA A 128 -14.88 -15.77 -4.46
N ARG A 129 -13.82 -15.03 -4.09
CA ARG A 129 -13.77 -13.57 -4.05
C ARG A 129 -13.17 -12.94 -5.33
N GLY A 130 -12.80 -13.74 -6.33
CA GLY A 130 -12.24 -13.27 -7.59
C GLY A 130 -10.72 -13.03 -7.60
N ALA A 131 -10.05 -13.29 -6.48
CA ALA A 131 -8.59 -13.19 -6.35
C ALA A 131 -7.88 -14.43 -6.92
N LYS A 132 -6.56 -14.32 -7.16
CA LYS A 132 -5.70 -15.42 -7.59
C LYS A 132 -4.74 -15.88 -6.51
#